data_AF-A0A8R7QA47-F1
#
_entry.id   AF-A0A8R7QA47-F1
#
_cell.length_a   1.000
_cell.length_b   1.000
_cell.length_c   1.000
_cell.angle_alpha   90.00
_cell.angle_beta   90.00
_cell.angle_gamma   90.00
#
_symmetry.space_group_name_H-M   'P 1'
#
loop_
_entity.id
_entity.type
_entity.pdbx_description
1 polymer ?
#
loop_
_entity_poly.entity_id
_entity_poly.type
_entity_poly.pdbx_seq_one_letter_code
_entity_poly.pdbx_strand_id
1 'polypeptide(L)' 'MHSTSSTDGLNQVPFSIEDPDYQGLELETMSPCEKHGKTSERLVAFEGTDTGRRFLACAEPEGQNCGFVEWVDHQWPPT' A
#
# COMPACT_ATOMS: atom_id res chain seq x y z
N MET A 1 -12.56 -7.65 31.23
CA MET A 1 -12.76 -7.24 29.81
C MET A 1 -11.44 -6.63 29.38
N HIS A 2 -10.52 -7.41 28.81
CA HIS A 2 -9.28 -6.87 28.25
C HIS A 2 -9.15 -7.40 26.83
N SER A 3 -8.88 -6.44 25.96
CA SER A 3 -9.24 -6.41 24.56
C SER A 3 -8.39 -7.38 23.75
N THR A 4 -9.06 -8.01 22.78
CA THR A 4 -8.46 -8.79 21.71
C THR A 4 -7.45 -7.93 20.95
N SER A 5 -6.18 -8.33 20.95
CA SER A 5 -5.24 -7.88 19.93
C SER A 5 -4.23 -9.00 19.67
N SER A 6 -4.77 -10.10 19.14
CA SER A 6 -3.97 -11.07 18.41
C SER A 6 -4.08 -10.69 16.94
N THR A 7 -3.27 -9.74 16.49
CA THR A 7 -3.03 -9.59 15.05
C THR A 7 -1.85 -10.48 14.69
N ASP A 8 -2.23 -11.71 14.36
CA ASP A 8 -1.47 -12.67 13.59
C ASP A 8 -0.82 -11.95 12.39
N GLY A 9 0.45 -12.29 12.12
CA GLY A 9 1.35 -11.62 11.17
C GLY A 9 0.93 -11.74 9.70
N LEU A 10 -0.19 -11.11 9.35
CA LEU A 10 -0.58 -10.84 7.99
C LEU A 10 0.14 -9.56 7.56
N ASN A 11 0.68 -9.55 6.34
CA ASN A 11 1.20 -8.35 5.67
C ASN A 11 0.16 -7.21 5.79
N GLN A 12 0.30 -6.34 6.79
CA GLN A 12 -0.63 -5.25 7.03
C GLN A 12 -0.33 -4.18 6.01
N VAL A 13 -1.08 -4.20 4.91
CA VAL A 13 -1.19 -3.06 4.01
C VAL A 13 -1.56 -1.86 4.88
N PRO A 14 -0.76 -0.78 4.87
CA PRO A 14 -1.03 0.37 5.73
C PRO A 14 -2.39 0.99 5.36
N PHE A 15 -3.05 1.61 6.33
CA PHE A 15 -4.27 2.37 6.07
C PHE A 15 -4.00 3.42 5.00
N SER A 16 -4.83 3.43 3.97
CA SER A 16 -4.57 4.20 2.77
C SER A 16 -5.76 4.97 2.26
N ILE A 17 -5.46 6.07 1.56
CA ILE A 17 -6.42 6.85 0.78
C ILE A 17 -6.01 6.84 -0.69
N GLU A 18 -7.01 6.87 -1.58
CA GLU A 18 -6.79 7.12 -3.01
C GLU A 18 -6.42 8.59 -3.21
N ASP A 19 -5.30 8.86 -3.88
CA ASP A 19 -4.86 10.22 -4.22
C ASP A 19 -5.19 10.53 -5.69
N PRO A 20 -6.15 11.42 -5.98
CA PRO A 20 -6.54 11.73 -7.36
C PRO A 20 -5.45 12.49 -8.14
N ASP A 21 -4.48 13.11 -7.46
CA ASP A 21 -3.33 13.79 -8.07
C ASP A 21 -2.18 12.82 -8.42
N TYR A 22 -2.36 11.53 -8.11
CA TYR A 22 -1.42 10.46 -8.41
C TYR A 22 -1.46 10.05 -9.91
N GLN A 23 -1.26 11.04 -10.78
CA GLN A 23 -1.29 10.91 -12.25
C GLN A 23 0.01 11.40 -12.94
N GLY A 24 1.09 11.62 -12.19
CA GLY A 24 2.40 12.04 -12.71
C GLY A 24 3.20 10.95 -13.46
N LEU A 25 4.36 11.33 -14.03
CA LEU A 25 5.31 10.48 -14.79
C LEU A 25 5.77 9.19 -14.07
N GLU A 26 5.49 9.04 -12.76
CA GLU A 26 5.55 7.77 -12.01
C GLU A 26 4.65 6.65 -12.60
N LEU A 27 3.92 6.94 -13.69
CA LEU A 27 3.15 5.98 -14.48
C LEU A 27 4.00 4.85 -15.10
N GLU A 28 5.30 5.05 -15.30
CA GLU A 28 6.19 4.03 -15.91
C GLU A 28 6.54 2.87 -14.96
N THR A 29 6.40 3.04 -13.64
CA THR A 29 6.61 1.98 -12.65
C THR A 29 5.27 1.43 -12.19
N MET A 30 4.62 0.66 -13.04
CA MET A 30 3.39 -0.07 -12.68
C MET A 30 3.74 -1.54 -12.45
N SER A 31 4.26 -1.85 -11.28
CA SER A 31 4.56 -3.22 -10.89
C SER A 31 3.25 -3.99 -10.69
N PRO A 32 3.00 -5.07 -11.44
CA PRO A 32 1.81 -5.88 -11.24
C PRO A 32 1.93 -6.68 -9.93
N CYS A 33 0.79 -6.97 -9.31
CA CYS A 33 0.73 -7.92 -8.22
C CYS A 33 1.17 -9.30 -8.73
N GLU A 34 2.29 -9.83 -8.22
CA GLU A 34 2.87 -11.10 -8.70
C GLU A 34 1.93 -12.29 -8.53
N LYS A 35 1.09 -12.30 -7.49
CA LYS A 35 0.17 -13.40 -7.21
C LYS A 35 -1.05 -13.43 -8.16
N HIS A 36 -1.58 -12.26 -8.52
CA HIS A 36 -2.83 -12.17 -9.28
C HIS A 36 -2.62 -11.72 -10.73
N GLY A 37 -1.43 -11.25 -11.09
CA GLY A 37 -1.12 -10.70 -12.40
C GLY A 37 -1.91 -9.43 -12.75
N LYS A 38 -2.54 -8.81 -11.74
CA LYS A 38 -3.37 -7.61 -11.88
C LYS A 38 -2.52 -6.36 -11.63
N THR A 39 -2.89 -5.28 -12.29
CA THR A 39 -2.33 -3.95 -12.04
C THR A 39 -2.52 -3.58 -10.57
N SER A 40 -1.46 -3.11 -9.93
CA SER A 40 -1.50 -2.69 -8.53
C SER A 40 -2.25 -1.35 -8.37
N GLU A 41 -2.97 -1.23 -7.26
CA GLU A 41 -3.58 0.02 -6.81
C GLU A 41 -2.52 0.98 -6.30
N ARG A 42 -2.82 2.27 -6.38
CA ARG A 42 -1.91 3.35 -5.99
C ARG A 42 -2.52 4.06 -4.81
N LEU A 43 -1.79 4.02 -3.72
CA LEU A 43 -2.32 4.34 -2.41
C LEU A 43 -1.34 5.24 -1.69
N VAL A 44 -1.88 6.14 -0.88
CA VAL A 44 -1.08 6.97 0.03
C VAL A 44 -1.31 6.48 1.45
N ALA A 45 -0.23 6.17 2.16
CA ALA A 45 -0.30 5.80 3.57
C ALA A 45 -0.81 6.99 4.37
N PHE A 46 -1.80 6.76 5.22
CA PHE A 46 -2.52 7.82 5.93
C PHE A 46 -2.18 7.91 7.42
N GLU A 47 -1.52 6.89 7.98
CA GLU A 47 -1.17 6.85 9.41
C GLU A 47 0.24 6.29 9.65
N GLY A 48 0.90 6.76 10.71
CA GLY A 48 2.22 6.31 11.16
C GLY A 48 3.39 7.09 10.53
N THR A 49 4.60 6.55 10.66
CA THR A 49 5.85 7.16 10.15
C THR A 49 5.84 7.34 8.63
N ASP A 50 5.04 6.53 7.95
CA ASP A 50 4.87 6.52 6.50
C ASP A 50 3.70 7.41 6.04
N THR A 51 3.05 8.17 6.93
CA THR A 51 1.94 9.07 6.55
C THR A 51 2.37 10.03 5.45
N GLY A 52 1.71 9.98 4.29
CA GLY A 52 2.01 10.78 3.11
C GLY A 52 2.80 10.02 2.03
N ARG A 53 3.34 8.83 2.33
CA ARG A 53 4.04 7.98 1.36
C ARG A 53 3.13 7.39 0.34
N ARG A 54 3.64 7.25 -0.87
CA ARG A 54 2.95 6.55 -1.93
C ARG A 54 3.46 5.11 -2.06
N PHE A 55 2.52 4.18 -2.26
CA PHE A 55 2.82 2.77 -2.48
C PHE A 55 1.85 2.13 -3.47
N LEU A 56 2.31 1.04 -4.05
CA LEU A 56 1.54 0.12 -4.87
C LEU A 56 1.02 -1.02 -3.99
N ALA A 57 -0.25 -1.39 -4.14
CA ALA A 57 -0.85 -2.49 -3.41
C ALA A 57 -1.66 -3.44 -4.30
N CYS A 58 -1.95 -4.64 -3.80
CA CYS A 58 -2.81 -5.55 -4.52
C CYS A 58 -4.24 -4.98 -4.67
N ALA A 59 -4.71 -4.87 -5.91
CA ALA A 59 -6.05 -4.40 -6.28
C ALA A 59 -7.21 -5.35 -5.94
N GLU A 60 -6.91 -6.49 -5.32
CA GLU A 60 -7.98 -7.41 -4.92
C GLU A 60 -8.67 -6.91 -3.64
N PRO A 61 -9.99 -7.09 -3.54
CA PRO A 61 -10.76 -6.65 -2.38
C PRO A 61 -10.30 -7.34 -1.10
N GLU A 62 -10.71 -6.77 0.05
CA GLU A 62 -10.45 -7.34 1.38
C GLU A 62 -10.85 -8.83 1.44
N GLY A 63 -9.96 -9.66 1.98
CA GLY A 63 -10.08 -11.13 2.01
C GLY A 63 -9.53 -11.86 0.77
N GLN A 64 -9.32 -11.17 -0.35
CA GLN A 64 -8.64 -11.68 -1.54
C GLN A 64 -7.30 -10.96 -1.82
N ASN A 65 -7.12 -9.77 -1.24
CA ASN A 65 -5.84 -9.06 -1.19
C ASN A 65 -4.71 -9.98 -0.71
N CYS A 66 -3.61 -10.03 -1.46
CA CYS A 66 -2.47 -10.90 -1.14
C CYS A 66 -1.42 -10.28 -0.22
N GLY A 67 -1.64 -9.06 0.26
CA GLY A 67 -0.68 -8.29 1.05
C GLY A 67 0.49 -7.76 0.24
N PHE A 68 0.37 -7.61 -1.09
CA PHE A 68 1.41 -6.95 -1.89
C PHE A 68 1.47 -5.46 -1.52
N VAL A 69 2.67 -4.97 -1.22
CA VAL A 69 2.98 -3.56 -0.94
C VAL A 69 4.36 -3.26 -1.52
N GLU A 70 4.45 -2.23 -2.37
CA GLU A 70 5.72 -1.72 -2.90
C GLU A 70 5.75 -0.20 -2.81
N TRP A 71 6.74 0.36 -2.11
CA TRP A 71 6.87 1.81 -1.97
C TRP A 71 7.44 2.42 -3.25
N VAL A 72 6.79 3.45 -3.80
CA VAL A 72 7.27 4.12 -5.02
C VAL A 72 8.34 5.18 -4.74
N ASP A 73 8.33 5.73 -3.53
CA ASP A 73 9.27 6.76 -3.12
C ASP A 73 10.54 6.12 -2.56
N HIS A 74 11.64 6.23 -3.31
CA HIS A 74 12.96 5.80 -2.84
C HIS A 74 13.49 6.64 -1.66
N GLN A 75 12.90 7.81 -1.37
CA GLN A 75 13.41 8.76 -0.38
C GLN A 75 12.24 9.36 0.44
N TRP A 76 11.95 8.81 1.64
CA TRP A 76 10.84 9.23 2.51
C TRP A 76 10.99 8.83 4.01
N PRO A 77 10.77 9.77 4.97
CA PRO A 77 11.83 10.59 5.55
C PRO A 77 12.61 9.77 6.64
N PRO A 78 13.71 10.23 7.30
CA PRO A 78 14.09 11.63 7.54
C PRO A 78 15.58 11.99 7.31
N THR A 79 15.82 13.26 6.94
CA THR A 79 16.86 14.09 7.59
C THR A 79 16.19 15.29 8.20
#